data_AF-A0A6L5Z3X1-F1
#
_entry.id   AF-A0A6L5Z3X1-F1
#
_cell.length_a   1.000
_cell.length_b   1.000
_cell.length_c   1.000
_cell.angle_alpha   90.00
_cell.angle_beta   90.00
_cell.angle_gamma   90.00
#
_symmetry.space_group_name_H-M   'P 1'
#
loop_
_entity.id
_entity.type
_entity.pdbx_description
1 polymer ?
#
loop_
_entity_poly.entity_id
_entity_poly.type
_entity_poly.pdbx_seq_one_letter_code
_entity_poly.pdbx_strand_id
1 'polypeptide(L)'
;MEQVPGHAGKLYWKLGERFLCPCCHLPTLTFREGYDCCAVCWWEDDGQDAADAGEVRGGPNHRYSLTRARQNFRDHLDMYDTGQGIRVVREPSPARLSLLAHVRRLVQGEIPVDVGELENVMRACR
;
A
#
# COMPACT_ATOMS: atom_id res chain seq x y z
N MET A 1 -8.99 14.66 2.96
CA MET A 1 -9.07 13.29 3.47
C MET A 1 -10.47 13.09 4.03
N GLU A 2 -11.12 12.00 3.67
CA GLU A 2 -12.52 11.70 4.01
C GLU A 2 -12.60 10.36 4.74
N GLN A 3 -13.45 10.27 5.75
CA GLN A 3 -13.75 9.04 6.45
C GLN A 3 -15.00 8.39 5.86
N VAL A 4 -14.90 7.11 5.50
CA VAL A 4 -15.97 6.36 4.83
C VAL A 4 -16.32 5.13 5.68
N PRO A 5 -17.61 4.89 6.00
CA PRO A 5 -18.04 3.67 6.68
C PRO A 5 -17.69 2.42 5.87
N GLY A 6 -17.18 1.40 6.55
CA GLY A 6 -16.78 0.11 5.99
C GLY A 6 -17.63 -1.06 6.51
N HIS A 7 -17.28 -2.26 6.06
CA HIS A 7 -17.88 -3.49 6.53
C HIS A 7 -17.64 -3.70 8.04
N ALA A 8 -18.56 -4.40 8.71
CA ALA A 8 -18.49 -4.72 10.13
C ALA A 8 -18.19 -3.51 11.05
N GLY A 9 -18.66 -2.32 10.67
CA GLY A 9 -18.48 -1.09 11.46
C GLY A 9 -17.08 -0.47 11.37
N LYS A 10 -16.23 -0.94 10.46
CA LYS A 10 -14.90 -0.34 10.22
C LYS A 10 -15.02 1.07 9.64
N LEU A 11 -13.93 1.82 9.75
CA LEU A 11 -13.78 3.15 9.17
C LEU A 11 -12.60 3.16 8.22
N TYR A 12 -12.85 3.58 6.99
CA TYR A 12 -11.83 3.71 5.96
C TYR A 12 -11.54 5.16 5.67
N TRP A 13 -10.39 5.40 5.07
CA TRP A 13 -9.95 6.74 4.72
C TRP A 13 -9.75 6.84 3.21
N LYS A 14 -10.25 7.93 2.64
CA LYS A 14 -10.06 8.30 1.24
C LYS A 14 -9.30 9.61 1.10
N LEU A 15 -8.57 9.73 0.00
CA LEU A 15 -8.09 10.99 -0.53
C LEU A 15 -8.46 11.05 -2.01
N GLY A 16 -9.35 11.98 -2.38
CA GLY A 16 -9.99 11.96 -3.70
C GLY A 16 -10.77 10.66 -3.92
N GLU A 17 -10.67 10.10 -5.13
CA GLU A 17 -11.39 8.88 -5.55
C GLU A 17 -10.69 7.57 -5.14
N ARG A 18 -9.72 7.63 -4.22
CA ARG A 18 -8.88 6.49 -3.84
C ARG A 18 -8.89 6.29 -2.33
N PHE A 19 -8.98 5.04 -1.91
CA PHE A 19 -8.83 4.64 -0.52
C PHE A 19 -7.35 4.48 -0.15
N LEU A 20 -7.04 4.79 1.11
CA LEU A 20 -5.73 4.56 1.69
C LEU A 20 -5.50 3.06 1.88
N CYS A 21 -4.35 2.57 1.41
CA CYS A 21 -3.88 1.23 1.73
C CYS A 21 -3.63 1.11 3.25
N PRO A 22 -4.08 0.03 3.91
CA PRO A 22 -3.85 -0.14 5.35
C PRO A 22 -2.37 -0.27 5.71
N CYS A 23 -1.52 -0.68 4.77
CA CYS A 23 -0.08 -0.83 4.98
C CYS A 23 0.68 0.50 4.77
N CYS A 24 0.68 1.04 3.55
CA CYS A 24 1.49 2.23 3.24
C CYS A 24 0.79 3.57 3.49
N HIS A 25 -0.52 3.56 3.75
CA HIS A 25 -1.36 4.75 3.93
C HIS A 25 -1.38 5.73 2.74
N LEU A 26 -0.94 5.30 1.55
CA LEU A 26 -1.09 6.06 0.31
C LEU A 26 -2.42 5.72 -0.38
N PRO A 27 -3.01 6.67 -1.14
CA PRO A 27 -4.30 6.49 -1.82
C PRO A 27 -4.14 5.62 -3.08
N THR A 28 -3.90 4.32 -2.88
CA THR A 28 -3.59 3.37 -3.97
C THR A 28 -4.74 2.46 -4.34
N LEU A 29 -5.75 2.32 -3.46
CA LEU A 29 -6.83 1.34 -3.62
C LEU A 29 -8.07 1.99 -4.23
N THR A 30 -8.74 1.29 -5.14
CA THR A 30 -10.02 1.71 -5.74
C THR A 30 -11.21 1.42 -4.84
N PHE A 31 -11.14 0.34 -4.07
CA PHE A 31 -12.12 -0.09 -3.07
C PHE A 31 -11.41 -0.74 -1.87
N ARG A 32 -12.12 -0.86 -0.74
CA ARG A 32 -11.62 -1.53 0.46
C ARG A 32 -12.18 -2.94 0.61
N GLU A 33 -11.42 -3.81 1.24
CA GLU A 33 -11.68 -5.26 1.39
C GLU A 33 -11.85 -5.96 0.04
N GLY A 34 -11.08 -5.47 -0.92
CA GLY A 34 -11.27 -5.80 -2.33
C GLY A 34 -10.43 -6.94 -2.86
N TYR A 35 -9.52 -7.45 -2.03
CA TYR A 35 -8.43 -8.32 -2.46
C TYR A 35 -7.55 -7.68 -3.56
N ASP A 36 -7.57 -6.35 -3.71
CA ASP A 36 -6.65 -5.64 -4.61
C ASP A 36 -5.30 -5.49 -3.92
N CYS A 37 -4.23 -5.66 -4.69
CA CYS A 37 -2.86 -5.52 -4.21
C CYS A 37 -2.40 -4.08 -4.40
N CYS A 38 -1.89 -3.47 -3.33
CA CYS A 38 -1.31 -2.13 -3.40
C CYS A 38 -0.12 -2.10 -4.39
N ALA A 39 -0.22 -1.30 -5.45
CA ALA A 39 0.84 -1.18 -6.46
C ALA A 39 2.19 -0.68 -5.91
N VAL A 40 2.17 -0.02 -4.74
CA VAL A 40 3.37 0.47 -4.06
C VAL A 40 3.96 -0.63 -3.19
N CYS A 41 3.29 -0.94 -2.07
CA CYS A 41 3.85 -1.77 -1.00
C CYS A 41 3.57 -3.27 -1.15
N TRP A 42 2.74 -3.67 -2.12
CA TRP A 42 2.33 -5.06 -2.39
C TRP A 42 1.44 -5.75 -1.34
N TRP A 43 0.96 -5.02 -0.33
CA TRP A 43 -0.06 -5.54 0.59
C TRP A 43 -1.38 -5.78 -0.15
N GLU A 44 -1.96 -6.98 -0.02
CA GLU A 44 -3.32 -7.29 -0.48
C GLU A 44 -4.34 -6.84 0.56
N ASP A 45 -5.34 -6.06 0.15
CA ASP A 45 -6.41 -5.60 1.02
C ASP A 45 -7.47 -6.69 1.26
N ASP A 46 -7.15 -7.65 2.12
CA ASP A 46 -8.02 -8.72 2.64
C ASP A 46 -8.93 -8.24 3.79
N GLY A 47 -8.99 -6.93 4.00
CA GLY A 47 -9.75 -6.28 5.07
C GLY A 47 -9.08 -6.29 6.45
N GLN A 48 -7.82 -6.73 6.58
CA GLN A 48 -7.06 -6.49 7.81
C GLN A 48 -6.82 -4.99 8.01
N ASP A 49 -6.96 -4.50 9.25
CA ASP A 49 -6.76 -3.09 9.59
C ASP A 49 -6.19 -2.92 11.00
N ALA A 50 -6.29 -1.73 11.60
CA ALA A 50 -5.65 -1.40 12.87
C ALA A 50 -6.05 -2.32 14.04
N ALA A 51 -7.30 -2.78 14.09
CA ALA A 51 -7.81 -3.59 15.20
C ALA A 51 -7.17 -4.98 15.29
N ASP A 52 -6.76 -5.54 14.15
CA ASP A 52 -6.17 -6.88 14.03
C ASP A 52 -4.80 -6.85 13.35
N ALA A 53 -4.13 -5.69 13.35
CA ALA A 53 -2.88 -5.49 12.61
C ALA A 53 -1.72 -6.39 13.07
N GLY A 54 -1.80 -6.96 14.28
CA GLY A 54 -0.79 -7.88 14.82
C GLY A 54 -0.94 -9.31 14.32
N GLU A 55 -2.11 -9.68 13.78
CA GLU A 55 -2.41 -11.04 13.37
C GLU A 55 -1.72 -11.41 12.05
N VAL A 56 -1.30 -12.66 11.93
CA VAL A 56 -0.82 -13.22 10.65
C VAL A 56 -1.97 -14.03 10.07
N ARG A 57 -2.63 -13.50 9.03
CA ARG A 57 -3.79 -14.13 8.40
C ARG A 57 -3.43 -15.17 7.34
N GLY A 58 -2.17 -15.21 6.88
CA GLY A 58 -1.76 -16.11 5.81
C GLY A 58 -2.12 -15.56 4.42
N GLY A 59 -2.50 -16.48 3.52
CA GLY A 59 -2.99 -16.12 2.19
C GLY A 59 -1.94 -15.37 1.33
N PRO A 60 -2.38 -14.43 0.50
CA PRO A 60 -1.50 -13.63 -0.37
C PRO A 60 -0.52 -12.73 0.40
N ASN A 61 -0.85 -12.38 1.64
CA ASN A 61 0.05 -11.65 2.55
C ASN A 61 1.05 -12.57 3.30
N HIS A 62 1.02 -13.88 3.03
CA HIS A 62 1.96 -14.89 3.52
C HIS A 62 2.14 -14.87 5.06
N ARG A 63 3.39 -14.78 5.54
CA ARG A 63 3.74 -14.81 6.97
C ARG A 63 3.69 -13.43 7.63
N TYR A 64 3.24 -12.40 6.92
CA TYR A 64 3.33 -11.02 7.39
C TYR A 64 2.03 -10.61 8.08
N SER A 65 2.17 -10.02 9.27
CA SER A 65 1.11 -9.20 9.85
C SER A 65 1.15 -7.81 9.24
N LEU A 66 0.02 -7.11 9.27
CA LEU A 66 -0.05 -5.71 8.82
C LEU A 66 0.94 -4.81 9.58
N THR A 67 1.18 -5.10 10.87
CA THR A 67 2.17 -4.38 11.69
C THR A 67 3.58 -4.55 11.13
N ARG A 68 3.97 -5.79 10.76
CA ARG A 68 5.28 -6.05 10.16
C ARG A 68 5.39 -5.41 8.78
N ALA A 69 4.35 -5.52 7.95
CA ALA A 69 4.31 -4.89 6.64
C ALA A 69 4.44 -3.36 6.71
N ARG A 70 3.78 -2.71 7.69
CA ARG A 70 3.93 -1.26 7.95
C ARG A 70 5.36 -0.89 8.34
N GLN A 71 6.06 -1.71 9.11
CA GLN A 71 7.48 -1.50 9.44
C GLN A 71 8.35 -1.61 8.19
N ASN A 72 8.20 -2.72 7.45
CA ASN A 72 8.94 -2.97 6.21
C ASN A 72 8.73 -1.83 5.19
N PHE A 73 7.49 -1.33 5.05
CA PHE A 73 7.22 -0.22 4.14
C PHE A 73 7.96 1.06 4.54
N ARG A 74 8.02 1.37 5.84
CA ARG A 74 8.78 2.54 6.33
C ARG A 74 10.27 2.40 6.04
N ASP A 75 10.81 1.18 6.17
CA ASP A 75 12.23 0.91 6.02
C ASP A 75 12.66 0.91 4.54
N HIS A 76 11.88 0.28 3.65
CA HIS A 76 12.29 0.03 2.26
C HIS A 76 11.16 0.02 1.22
N LEU A 77 10.00 0.61 1.53
CA LEU A 77 8.89 0.89 0.59
C LEU A 77 8.14 -0.34 0.04
N ASP A 78 8.28 -1.51 0.66
CA ASP A 78 7.46 -2.70 0.39
C ASP A 78 7.11 -3.48 1.66
N MET A 79 6.15 -4.42 1.59
CA MET A 79 5.66 -5.16 2.74
C MET A 79 6.58 -6.29 3.22
N TYR A 80 7.58 -6.69 2.44
CA TYR A 80 8.34 -7.91 2.67
C TYR A 80 9.55 -7.66 3.56
N ASP A 81 10.04 -8.67 4.28
CA ASP A 81 11.37 -8.57 4.87
C ASP A 81 12.42 -8.42 3.76
N THR A 82 13.52 -7.74 4.05
CA THR A 82 14.60 -7.54 3.08
C THR A 82 15.05 -8.87 2.46
N GLY A 83 15.08 -8.92 1.11
CA GLY A 83 15.45 -10.11 0.34
C GLY A 83 14.35 -11.17 0.20
N GLN A 84 13.17 -10.97 0.80
CA GLN A 84 12.07 -11.93 0.80
C GLN A 84 10.90 -11.51 -0.12
N GLY A 85 11.09 -10.43 -0.88
CA GLY A 85 10.09 -9.94 -1.82
C GLY A 85 9.84 -10.89 -3.00
N ILE A 86 8.66 -10.78 -3.58
CA ILE A 86 8.34 -11.42 -4.87
C ILE A 86 9.18 -10.83 -6.00
N ARG A 87 9.19 -11.49 -7.18
CA ARG A 87 10.06 -11.10 -8.31
C ARG A 87 9.93 -9.63 -8.70
N VAL A 88 8.71 -9.11 -8.80
CA VAL A 88 8.46 -7.69 -9.16
C VAL A 88 8.99 -6.68 -8.13
N VAL A 89 9.17 -7.09 -6.87
CA VAL A 89 9.81 -6.27 -5.83
C VAL A 89 11.33 -6.38 -5.93
N ARG A 90 11.86 -7.61 -6.10
CA ARG A 90 13.31 -7.86 -6.19
C ARG A 90 13.95 -7.36 -7.49
N GLU A 91 13.18 -7.37 -8.58
CA GLU A 91 13.61 -7.02 -9.93
C GLU A 91 12.61 -6.00 -10.52
N PRO A 92 12.61 -4.74 -10.03
CA PRO A 92 11.65 -3.73 -10.45
C PRO A 92 11.90 -3.31 -11.91
N SER A 93 10.81 -3.15 -12.67
CA SER A 93 10.88 -2.53 -14.00
C SER A 93 11.29 -1.05 -13.89
N PRO A 94 11.77 -0.42 -14.98
CA PRO A 94 12.03 1.02 -15.00
C PRO A 94 10.82 1.87 -14.57
N ALA A 95 9.61 1.48 -14.98
CA ALA A 95 8.39 2.15 -14.54
C ALA A 95 8.19 2.04 -13.01
N ARG A 96 8.40 0.84 -12.44
CA ARG A 96 8.32 0.65 -10.98
C ARG A 96 9.39 1.45 -10.24
N LEU A 97 10.60 1.58 -10.79
CA LEU A 97 11.63 2.44 -10.21
C LEU A 97 11.18 3.92 -10.17
N SER A 98 10.52 4.41 -11.23
CA SER A 98 9.94 5.76 -11.25
C SER A 98 8.83 5.93 -10.20
N LEU A 99 7.97 4.92 -10.01
CA LEU A 99 6.97 4.92 -8.93
C LEU A 99 7.62 4.99 -7.55
N LEU A 100 8.63 4.16 -7.28
CA LEU A 100 9.31 4.14 -5.98
C LEU A 100 10.07 5.45 -5.73
N ALA A 101 10.65 6.07 -6.76
CA ALA A 101 11.27 7.38 -6.67
C ALA A 101 10.24 8.47 -6.32
N HIS A 102 9.08 8.47 -6.98
CA HIS A 102 7.99 9.40 -6.66
C HIS A 102 7.46 9.19 -5.22
N VAL A 103 7.19 7.93 -4.83
CA VAL A 103 6.74 7.56 -3.49
C VAL A 103 7.75 7.97 -2.42
N ARG A 104 9.06 7.82 -2.67
CA ARG A 104 10.10 8.23 -1.72
C ARG A 104 9.98 9.71 -1.36
N ARG A 105 9.77 10.58 -2.36
CA ARG A 105 9.60 12.03 -2.16
C ARG A 105 8.32 12.34 -1.36
N LEU A 106 7.24 11.61 -1.61
CA LEU A 106 5.98 11.72 -0.84
C LEU A 106 6.21 11.38 0.63
N VAL A 107 6.82 10.23 0.94
CA VAL A 107 7.01 9.79 2.33
C VAL A 107 8.03 10.63 3.09
N GLN A 108 8.98 11.26 2.38
CA GLN A 108 9.93 12.21 2.95
C GLN A 108 9.34 13.61 3.14
N GLY A 109 8.10 13.85 2.68
CA GLY A 109 7.44 15.15 2.77
C GLY A 109 8.02 16.20 1.83
N GLU A 110 8.79 15.80 0.82
CA GLU A 110 9.38 16.71 -0.17
C GLU A 110 8.34 17.25 -1.14
N ILE A 111 7.28 16.46 -1.41
CA ILE A 111 6.15 16.83 -2.25
C ILE A 111 4.83 16.44 -1.57
N PRO A 112 3.75 17.20 -1.78
CA PRO A 112 2.43 16.82 -1.30
C PRO A 112 1.88 15.62 -2.07
N VAL A 113 0.93 14.90 -1.47
CA VAL A 113 0.20 13.83 -2.16
C VAL A 113 -0.79 14.43 -3.16
N ASP A 114 -0.46 14.35 -4.45
CA ASP A 114 -1.39 14.55 -5.55
C ASP A 114 -1.92 13.17 -6.01
N VAL A 115 -3.22 12.96 -5.86
CA VAL A 115 -3.87 11.67 -6.17
C VAL A 115 -3.82 11.37 -7.67
N GLY A 116 -3.95 12.39 -8.53
CA GLY A 116 -3.93 12.24 -9.98
C GLY A 116 -2.53 11.92 -10.50
N GLU A 117 -1.50 12.60 -9.99
CA GLU A 117 -0.11 12.29 -10.32
C GLU A 117 0.28 10.89 -9.85
N LEU A 118 -0.05 10.53 -8.60
CA LEU A 118 0.22 9.19 -8.09
C LEU A 118 -0.50 8.12 -8.91
N GLU A 119 -1.75 8.35 -9.31
CA GLU A 119 -2.50 7.45 -10.19
C GLU A 119 -1.82 7.28 -11.56
N ASN A 120 -1.38 8.37 -12.18
CA ASN A 120 -0.68 8.33 -13.46
C ASN A 120 0.61 7.49 -13.38
N VAL A 121 1.42 7.70 -12.34
CA VAL A 121 2.66 6.95 -12.13
C VAL A 121 2.39 5.47 -11.82
N MET A 122 1.36 5.16 -11.03
CA MET A 122 0.94 3.77 -10.77
C MET A 122 0.45 3.06 -12.04
N ARG A 123 -0.31 3.74 -12.90
CA ARG A 123 -0.80 3.16 -14.17
C ARG A 123 0.33 2.82 -15.13
N ALA A 124 1.41 3.59 -15.15
CA ALA A 124 2.60 3.31 -15.95
C ALA A 124 3.36 2.04 -15.51
N CYS A 125 3.10 1.52 -14.29
CA CYS A 125 3.76 0.34 -13.73
C CYS A 125 3.01 -0.98 -13.94
N ARG A 126 1.75 -0.94 -14.38
CA ARG A 126 0.90 -2.13 -14.57
C ARG A 126 1.12 -2.77 -15.94
#